data_AF-A0A485L239-F1
#
_entry.id   AF-A0A485L239-F1
#
_cell.length_a   1.000
_cell.length_b   1.000
_cell.length_c   1.000
_cell.angle_alpha   90.00
_cell.angle_beta   90.00
_cell.angle_gamma   90.00
#
_symmetry.space_group_name_H-M   'P 1'
#
loop_
_entity.id
_entity.type
_entity.pdbx_description
1 polymer ?
#
loop_
_entity_poly.entity_id
_entity_poly.type
_entity_poly.pdbx_seq_one_letter_code
_entity_poly.pdbx_strand_id
1 'polypeptide(L)'
;MPRVHARDGSPTARRVRVSTTSLIWTVGFVLNLVLMPFKAYMSEPLPWTIEPPALNYTPTDSFDALSRTVFDYLSSEYNNKTLPASTIFTRDVTTNTYLLRYTLALPLDGERACATYMFSLPGSAAYSQGVSTFVCDFLAQNTTARMAQTRYHCQIDTVAAWSVGVCCTWMEEMSELGADTFEVYHSSLSFESHQVSLAKFMSRACLSLFVLYILWHRYYRLYQPLLYNLRTIGLNDDANRYVVHMGDPTWLILSHPFVSLAMVVDILINSLYGGTAVFRTSQLDDMFQFFLGGLYGSRMVWAAYMAMRYLNPLIERMKWEHRFQPVDAGLMAITASVYAGPLLYLVSRTSINWVFQWTGSLVVPPATAAQYYHTASSILLILCTMACVPVVHSLTLQWAQSCCTHHKTRNYSHTDFNDWKQRFMFRCLRRQWHECAVVDGGVLYYLFDANPRYKKFPLFSPRGADCFVSCLNAAGVVQRQVRLSLIFALDMHTKDPTSATCPTARAVCVIGDRVCDETKNALPSDKCIHLGANGCLWI
;
A
#
# COMPACT_ATOMS: atom_id res chain seq x y z
N MET A 1 8.72 -35.49 12.45
CA MET A 1 8.43 -34.65 11.27
C MET A 1 8.11 -35.57 10.10
N PRO A 2 6.98 -35.39 9.38
CA PRO A 2 6.72 -36.15 8.18
C PRO A 2 7.74 -35.75 7.11
N ARG A 3 8.54 -36.72 6.67
CA ARG A 3 9.66 -36.51 5.76
C ARG A 3 9.20 -36.78 4.33
N VAL A 4 9.39 -35.81 3.44
CA VAL A 4 9.25 -36.05 1.99
C VAL A 4 10.54 -36.73 1.53
N HIS A 5 10.54 -38.06 1.56
CA HIS A 5 11.62 -38.87 0.98
C HIS A 5 11.25 -39.23 -0.46
N ALA A 6 12.04 -38.80 -1.42
CA ALA A 6 12.12 -39.45 -2.72
C ALA A 6 13.11 -40.62 -2.58
N ARG A 7 12.68 -41.82 -2.96
CA ARG A 7 13.56 -42.97 -3.19
C ARG A 7 13.86 -43.05 -4.69
N ASP A 8 15.02 -43.60 -5.02
CA ASP A 8 15.47 -43.78 -6.40
C ASP A 8 14.63 -44.87 -7.09
N GLY A 9 13.47 -44.47 -7.63
CA GLY A 9 12.65 -45.29 -8.52
C GLY A 9 13.02 -45.08 -9.99
N SER A 10 12.88 -46.13 -10.81
CA SER A 10 13.15 -46.10 -12.26
C SER A 10 12.38 -44.97 -12.97
N PRO A 11 12.95 -44.29 -13.98
CA PRO A 11 12.36 -43.12 -14.60
C PRO A 11 11.15 -43.50 -15.45
N THR A 12 9.97 -43.50 -14.83
CA THR A 12 8.70 -43.44 -15.56
C THR A 12 8.41 -41.98 -15.89
N ALA A 13 8.11 -41.67 -17.15
CA ALA A 13 7.78 -40.31 -17.55
C ALA A 13 6.47 -39.87 -16.89
N ARG A 14 6.56 -39.03 -15.84
CA ARG A 14 5.39 -38.57 -15.08
C ARG A 14 4.73 -37.36 -15.73
N ARG A 15 3.40 -37.32 -15.75
CA ARG A 15 2.65 -36.22 -16.37
C ARG A 15 2.48 -35.06 -15.39
N VAL A 16 3.06 -33.90 -15.69
CA VAL A 16 2.94 -32.68 -14.85
C VAL A 16 2.09 -31.62 -15.55
N ARG A 17 1.09 -31.08 -14.85
CA ARG A 17 0.26 -29.95 -15.34
C ARG A 17 0.17 -28.85 -14.29
N VAL A 18 0.02 -27.61 -14.74
CA VAL A 18 -0.34 -26.47 -13.88
C VAL A 18 -1.88 -26.37 -13.84
N SER A 19 -2.44 -26.08 -12.67
CA SER A 19 -3.88 -25.87 -12.53
C SER A 19 -4.32 -24.60 -13.28
N THR A 20 -5.33 -24.74 -14.14
CA THR A 20 -5.92 -23.62 -14.90
C THR A 20 -6.51 -22.57 -13.97
N THR A 21 -7.17 -22.98 -12.89
CA THR A 21 -7.73 -22.05 -11.92
C THR A 21 -6.65 -21.27 -11.20
N SER A 22 -5.57 -21.93 -10.74
CA SER A 22 -4.46 -21.18 -10.12
C SER A 22 -3.84 -20.21 -11.11
N LEU A 23 -3.73 -20.59 -12.39
CA LEU A 23 -3.21 -19.71 -13.44
C LEU A 23 -4.06 -18.42 -13.60
N ILE A 24 -5.40 -18.53 -13.59
CA ILE A 24 -6.30 -17.39 -13.70
C ILE A 24 -6.10 -16.42 -12.51
N TRP A 25 -6.06 -16.95 -11.28
CA TRP A 25 -5.81 -16.14 -10.08
C TRP A 25 -4.44 -15.47 -10.10
N THR A 26 -3.43 -16.22 -10.49
CA THR A 26 -2.06 -15.74 -10.66
C THR A 26 -2.00 -14.59 -11.69
N VAL A 27 -2.70 -14.68 -12.82
CA VAL A 27 -2.81 -13.56 -13.78
C VAL A 27 -3.46 -12.35 -13.12
N GLY A 28 -4.54 -12.54 -12.34
CA GLY A 28 -5.16 -11.47 -11.56
C GLY A 28 -4.20 -10.77 -10.59
N PHE A 29 -3.39 -11.54 -9.85
CA PHE A 29 -2.36 -10.98 -8.95
C PHE A 29 -1.28 -10.21 -9.71
N VAL A 30 -0.81 -10.73 -10.86
CA VAL A 30 0.18 -10.04 -11.70
C VAL A 30 -0.38 -8.72 -12.22
N LEU A 31 -1.58 -8.74 -12.79
CA LEU A 31 -2.24 -7.53 -13.28
C LEU A 31 -2.39 -6.49 -12.17
N ASN A 32 -2.87 -6.91 -10.99
CA ASN A 32 -2.98 -6.03 -9.84
C ASN A 32 -1.63 -5.39 -9.48
N LEU A 33 -0.55 -6.16 -9.38
CA LEU A 33 0.79 -5.66 -9.01
C LEU A 33 1.39 -4.71 -10.07
N VAL A 34 1.23 -5.04 -11.36
CA VAL A 34 1.75 -4.21 -12.46
C VAL A 34 0.95 -2.92 -12.63
N LEU A 35 -0.34 -2.91 -12.27
CA LEU A 35 -1.19 -1.72 -12.36
C LEU A 35 -1.10 -0.81 -11.12
N MET A 36 -0.51 -1.25 -10.01
CA MET A 36 -0.40 -0.46 -8.79
C MET A 36 0.21 0.94 -8.98
N PRO A 37 1.29 1.13 -9.76
CA PRO A 37 1.84 2.47 -10.01
C PRO A 37 0.85 3.41 -10.71
N PHE A 38 -0.04 2.88 -11.55
CA PHE A 38 -1.04 3.65 -12.31
C PHE A 38 -2.30 4.00 -11.53
N LYS A 39 -2.49 3.43 -10.33
CA LYS A 39 -3.58 3.76 -9.41
C LYS A 39 -3.67 5.27 -9.09
N ALA A 40 -2.54 5.96 -9.24
CA ALA A 40 -2.43 7.41 -9.11
C ALA A 40 -3.41 8.21 -10.01
N TYR A 41 -3.66 7.73 -11.22
CA TYR A 41 -4.49 8.43 -12.21
C TYR A 41 -5.99 8.44 -11.88
N MET A 42 -6.39 7.92 -10.72
CA MET A 42 -7.73 8.11 -10.16
C MET A 42 -7.98 9.56 -9.69
N SER A 43 -6.91 10.29 -9.36
CA SER A 43 -6.98 11.70 -8.98
C SER A 43 -6.05 12.59 -9.81
N GLU A 44 -5.02 12.00 -10.43
CA GLU A 44 -4.03 12.72 -11.23
C GLU A 44 -4.44 12.76 -12.72
N PRO A 45 -4.16 13.86 -13.44
CA PRO A 45 -4.41 13.93 -14.88
C PRO A 45 -3.41 13.05 -15.65
N LEU A 46 -3.81 12.60 -16.84
CA LEU A 46 -2.90 11.94 -17.78
C LEU A 46 -2.10 12.99 -18.55
N PRO A 47 -0.91 12.65 -19.09
CA PRO A 47 -0.06 13.63 -19.78
C PRO A 47 -0.75 14.31 -20.96
N TRP A 48 -1.63 13.60 -21.66
CA TRP A 48 -2.36 14.11 -22.82
C TRP A 48 -3.70 14.78 -22.47
N THR A 49 -4.05 14.89 -21.19
CA THR A 49 -5.28 15.58 -20.76
C THR A 49 -5.02 16.93 -20.13
N ILE A 50 -3.75 17.27 -19.81
CA ILE A 50 -3.41 18.52 -19.13
C ILE A 50 -3.07 19.62 -20.13
N GLU A 51 -3.67 20.78 -19.94
CA GLU A 51 -3.36 22.01 -20.68
C GLU A 51 -2.75 23.03 -19.72
N PRO A 52 -1.80 23.86 -20.19
CA PRO A 52 -1.28 24.94 -19.35
C PRO A 52 -2.40 25.93 -19.02
N PRO A 53 -2.59 26.30 -17.74
CA PRO A 53 -3.61 27.27 -17.39
C PRO A 53 -3.29 28.61 -18.07
N ALA A 54 -4.31 29.22 -18.68
CA ALA A 54 -4.20 30.50 -19.38
C ALA A 54 -4.14 31.67 -18.38
N LEU A 55 -3.13 31.68 -17.52
CA LEU A 55 -2.89 32.76 -16.56
C LEU A 55 -1.79 33.71 -17.07
N ASN A 56 -2.11 35.00 -17.09
CA ASN A 56 -1.13 36.06 -17.29
C ASN A 56 -0.36 36.31 -15.99
N TYR A 57 0.56 35.41 -15.65
CA TYR A 57 1.42 35.50 -14.47
C TYR A 57 2.90 35.30 -14.85
N THR A 58 3.77 36.13 -14.26
CA THR A 58 5.21 35.98 -14.36
C THR A 58 5.81 35.58 -13.00
N PRO A 59 6.86 34.74 -12.96
CA PRO A 59 7.49 34.31 -11.71
C PRO A 59 8.03 35.44 -10.81
N THR A 60 8.16 36.66 -11.35
CA THR A 60 8.62 37.86 -10.65
C THR A 60 7.49 38.67 -9.99
N ASP A 61 6.23 38.33 -10.28
CA ASP A 61 5.09 39.06 -9.72
C ASP A 61 4.98 38.84 -8.20
N SER A 62 4.45 39.86 -7.52
CA SER A 62 4.24 39.76 -6.07
C SER A 62 3.16 38.74 -5.72
N PHE A 63 3.20 38.22 -4.51
CA PHE A 63 2.18 37.29 -3.99
C PHE A 63 0.75 37.86 -4.09
N ASP A 64 0.58 39.17 -3.88
CA ASP A 64 -0.74 39.82 -3.98
C ASP A 64 -1.23 39.94 -5.43
N ALA A 65 -0.31 40.06 -6.40
CA ALA A 65 -0.65 40.03 -7.82
C ALA A 65 -1.06 38.61 -8.23
N LEU A 66 -0.28 37.59 -7.84
CA LEU A 66 -0.63 36.18 -8.06
C LEU A 66 -1.99 35.83 -7.45
N SER A 67 -2.20 36.20 -6.19
CA SER A 67 -3.43 35.88 -5.45
C SER A 67 -4.66 36.49 -6.12
N ARG A 68 -4.58 37.73 -6.60
CA ARG A 68 -5.65 38.38 -7.36
C ARG A 68 -5.92 37.67 -8.68
N THR A 69 -4.89 37.46 -9.50
CA THR A 69 -5.05 36.82 -10.82
C THR A 69 -5.63 35.41 -10.70
N VAL A 70 -5.18 34.61 -9.73
CA VAL A 70 -5.70 33.25 -9.52
C VAL A 70 -7.11 33.27 -8.95
N PHE A 71 -7.41 34.17 -7.99
CA PHE A 71 -8.76 34.32 -7.46
C PHE A 71 -9.75 34.75 -8.54
N ASP A 72 -9.43 35.75 -9.36
CA ASP A 72 -10.29 36.24 -10.43
C ASP A 72 -10.60 35.13 -11.44
N TYR A 73 -9.57 34.34 -11.80
CA TYR A 73 -9.75 33.16 -12.64
C TYR A 73 -10.67 32.11 -11.99
N LEU A 74 -10.35 31.66 -10.77
CA LEU A 74 -11.09 30.58 -10.10
C LEU A 74 -12.54 30.98 -9.77
N SER A 75 -12.79 32.21 -9.32
CA SER A 75 -14.14 32.70 -9.02
C SER A 75 -14.98 32.92 -10.28
N SER A 76 -14.34 33.23 -11.42
CA SER A 76 -15.06 33.32 -12.70
C SER A 76 -15.51 31.96 -13.23
N GLU A 77 -14.70 30.92 -13.02
CA GLU A 77 -15.01 29.53 -13.42
C GLU A 77 -15.96 28.85 -12.43
N TYR A 78 -15.82 29.12 -11.14
CA TYR A 78 -16.53 28.45 -10.07
C TYR A 78 -17.40 29.44 -9.29
N ASN A 79 -18.67 29.53 -9.67
CA ASN A 79 -19.68 30.35 -9.01
C ASN A 79 -21.08 29.75 -9.16
N ASN A 80 -22.07 30.40 -8.58
CA ASN A 80 -23.47 29.96 -8.62
C ASN A 80 -24.12 29.95 -10.00
N LYS A 81 -23.52 30.60 -11.00
CA LYS A 81 -24.02 30.56 -12.38
C LYS A 81 -23.43 29.39 -13.18
N THR A 82 -22.19 29.02 -12.91
CA THR A 82 -21.49 27.94 -13.62
C THR A 82 -21.71 26.57 -12.99
N LEU A 83 -21.99 26.51 -11.68
CA LEU A 83 -22.16 25.26 -10.95
C LEU A 83 -23.58 25.10 -10.37
N PRO A 84 -24.20 23.91 -10.51
CA PRO A 84 -25.45 23.58 -9.81
C PRO A 84 -25.30 23.73 -8.29
N ALA A 85 -26.31 24.24 -7.58
CA ALA A 85 -26.26 24.44 -6.12
C ALA A 85 -25.92 23.17 -5.30
N SER A 86 -26.23 21.99 -5.82
CA SER A 86 -25.92 20.70 -5.16
C SER A 86 -24.44 20.27 -5.30
N THR A 87 -23.64 20.94 -6.13
CA THR A 87 -22.25 20.55 -6.36
C THR A 87 -21.39 20.95 -5.17
N ILE A 88 -20.84 19.96 -4.47
CA ILE A 88 -19.94 20.17 -3.33
C ILE A 88 -18.49 20.05 -3.76
N PHE A 89 -18.16 19.06 -4.59
CA PHE A 89 -16.82 18.86 -5.12
C PHE A 89 -16.87 18.74 -6.64
N THR A 90 -15.98 19.44 -7.33
CA THR A 90 -15.76 19.25 -8.76
C THR A 90 -14.27 19.32 -9.08
N ARG A 91 -13.85 18.65 -10.14
CA ARG A 91 -12.47 18.64 -10.63
C ARG A 91 -12.47 18.78 -12.14
N ASP A 92 -11.81 19.81 -12.62
CA ASP A 92 -11.47 19.92 -14.03
C ASP A 92 -10.08 19.33 -14.28
N VAL A 93 -10.04 18.27 -15.09
CA VAL A 93 -8.81 17.56 -15.44
C VAL A 93 -7.94 18.37 -16.40
N THR A 94 -8.57 19.22 -17.23
CA THR A 94 -7.95 19.94 -18.33
C THR A 94 -7.10 21.10 -17.81
N THR A 95 -7.73 21.97 -17.02
CA THR A 95 -7.06 23.09 -16.33
C THR A 95 -6.35 22.66 -15.05
N ASN A 96 -6.49 21.39 -14.67
CA ASN A 96 -5.98 20.80 -13.44
C ASN A 96 -6.36 21.60 -12.17
N THR A 97 -7.62 22.00 -12.13
CA THR A 97 -8.23 22.69 -10.99
C THR A 97 -9.23 21.79 -10.27
N TYR A 98 -9.48 22.07 -9.01
CA TYR A 98 -10.59 21.46 -8.27
C TYR A 98 -11.20 22.46 -7.32
N LEU A 99 -12.49 22.29 -7.04
CA LEU A 99 -13.26 23.08 -6.11
C LEU A 99 -13.88 22.20 -5.03
N LEU A 100 -13.91 22.73 -3.81
CA LEU A 100 -14.75 22.30 -2.72
C LEU A 100 -15.62 23.48 -2.27
N ARG A 101 -16.94 23.32 -2.22
CA ARG A 101 -17.91 24.35 -1.83
C ARG A 101 -18.82 23.83 -0.71
N TYR A 102 -18.92 24.57 0.38
CA TYR A 102 -19.87 24.31 1.47
C TYR A 102 -20.75 25.52 1.73
N THR A 103 -22.03 25.27 1.98
CA THR A 103 -22.97 26.28 2.48
C THR A 103 -22.98 26.22 4.01
N LEU A 104 -22.70 27.35 4.66
CA LEU A 104 -22.55 27.45 6.11
C LEU A 104 -23.40 28.61 6.64
N ALA A 105 -24.14 28.35 7.71
CA ALA A 105 -24.74 29.41 8.53
C ALA A 105 -23.68 29.91 9.52
N LEU A 106 -23.31 31.18 9.41
CA LEU A 106 -22.29 31.81 10.25
C LEU A 106 -22.95 32.64 11.37
N PRO A 107 -22.33 32.74 12.57
CA PRO A 107 -22.88 33.53 13.68
C PRO A 107 -23.07 35.00 13.30
N LEU A 108 -24.23 35.59 13.60
CA LEU A 108 -24.58 36.98 13.25
C LEU A 108 -23.67 38.02 13.94
N ASP A 109 -23.39 37.81 15.23
CA ASP A 109 -22.61 38.73 16.06
C ASP A 109 -21.09 38.48 15.99
N GLY A 110 -20.68 37.46 15.23
CA GLY A 110 -19.30 36.97 15.18
C GLY A 110 -18.96 35.98 16.29
N GLU A 111 -17.91 35.19 16.07
CA GLU A 111 -17.42 34.19 17.02
C GLU A 111 -15.89 34.29 17.15
N ARG A 112 -15.41 34.43 18.39
CA ARG A 112 -13.97 34.51 18.69
C ARG A 112 -13.35 33.13 18.85
N ALA A 113 -14.13 32.12 19.17
CA ALA A 113 -13.70 30.73 19.24
C ALA A 113 -13.58 30.07 17.86
N CYS A 114 -12.82 30.68 16.95
CA CYS A 114 -12.62 30.21 15.56
C CYS A 114 -12.26 28.72 15.45
N ALA A 115 -11.50 28.20 16.43
CA ALA A 115 -11.10 26.80 16.49
C ALA A 115 -12.28 25.81 16.44
N THR A 116 -13.45 26.21 16.93
CA THR A 116 -14.67 25.38 16.94
C THR A 116 -15.38 25.33 15.58
N TYR A 117 -15.12 26.31 14.70
CA TYR A 117 -15.73 26.40 13.36
C TYR A 117 -14.76 25.99 12.24
N MET A 118 -13.45 25.97 12.51
CA MET A 118 -12.42 25.70 11.51
C MET A 118 -12.63 24.39 10.74
N PHE A 119 -12.95 23.29 11.43
CA PHE A 119 -13.14 21.97 10.80
C PHE A 119 -14.46 21.84 10.02
N SER A 120 -15.36 22.82 10.12
CA SER A 120 -16.59 22.90 9.31
C SER A 120 -16.33 23.57 7.95
N LEU A 121 -15.19 24.24 7.78
CA LEU A 121 -14.85 24.95 6.57
C LEU A 121 -14.20 24.04 5.52
N PRO A 122 -14.47 24.29 4.22
CA PRO A 122 -13.90 23.50 3.13
C PRO A 122 -12.39 23.75 3.03
N GLY A 123 -11.62 22.67 2.88
CA GLY A 123 -10.17 22.78 2.71
C GLY A 123 -9.38 22.98 4.00
N SER A 124 -10.04 23.07 5.16
CA SER A 124 -9.40 23.45 6.43
C SER A 124 -8.21 22.59 6.84
N ALA A 125 -8.14 21.33 6.44
CA ALA A 125 -6.99 20.46 6.70
C ALA A 125 -5.66 20.95 6.09
N ALA A 126 -5.72 21.83 5.07
CA ALA A 126 -4.57 22.30 4.32
C ALA A 126 -4.37 23.83 4.38
N TYR A 127 -5.00 24.53 5.33
CA TYR A 127 -4.82 25.98 5.45
C TYR A 127 -3.42 26.36 5.93
N SER A 128 -2.83 27.36 5.28
CA SER A 128 -1.66 28.09 5.77
C SER A 128 -2.03 28.92 7.00
N GLN A 129 -1.02 29.49 7.68
CA GLN A 129 -1.29 30.41 8.79
C GLN A 129 -2.06 31.65 8.33
N GLY A 130 -1.82 32.12 7.08
CA GLY A 130 -2.53 33.26 6.51
C GLY A 130 -3.99 32.96 6.22
N VAL A 131 -4.30 31.83 5.58
CA VAL A 131 -5.69 31.42 5.33
C VAL A 131 -6.44 31.17 6.64
N SER A 132 -5.81 30.50 7.61
CA SER A 132 -6.42 30.30 8.93
C SER A 132 -6.69 31.62 9.65
N THR A 133 -5.78 32.60 9.58
CA THR A 133 -5.97 33.93 10.18
C THR A 133 -7.10 34.68 9.48
N PHE A 134 -7.10 34.72 8.15
CA PHE A 134 -8.17 35.32 7.34
C PHE A 134 -9.55 34.78 7.72
N VAL A 135 -9.67 33.45 7.80
CA VAL A 135 -10.92 32.78 8.19
C VAL A 135 -11.35 33.17 9.60
N CYS A 136 -10.42 33.16 10.55
CA CYS A 136 -10.73 33.51 11.93
C CYS A 136 -11.14 34.99 12.08
N ASP A 137 -10.48 35.89 11.38
CA ASP A 137 -10.82 37.31 11.37
C ASP A 137 -12.21 37.54 10.76
N PHE A 138 -12.54 36.82 9.69
CA PHE A 138 -13.87 36.85 9.06
C PHE A 138 -14.96 36.33 10.01
N LEU A 139 -14.72 35.22 10.71
CA LEU A 139 -15.66 34.64 11.67
C LEU A 139 -15.87 35.55 12.89
N ALA A 140 -14.82 36.22 13.36
CA ALA A 140 -14.87 37.10 14.54
C ALA A 140 -15.70 38.38 14.33
N GLN A 141 -16.04 38.71 13.09
CA GLN A 141 -16.82 39.90 12.75
C GLN A 141 -18.31 39.65 12.67
N ASN A 142 -19.09 40.72 12.83
CA ASN A 142 -20.53 40.70 12.58
C ASN A 142 -20.83 40.72 11.07
N THR A 143 -22.07 40.38 10.70
CA THR A 143 -22.49 40.27 9.29
C THR A 143 -22.19 41.51 8.46
N THR A 144 -22.43 42.71 8.99
CA THR A 144 -22.18 43.95 8.24
C THR A 144 -20.69 44.26 8.04
N ALA A 145 -19.84 44.00 9.05
CA ALA A 145 -18.40 44.19 8.91
C ALA A 145 -17.78 43.18 7.94
N ARG A 146 -18.26 41.94 7.92
CA ARG A 146 -17.82 40.90 6.95
C ARG A 146 -17.95 41.36 5.50
N MET A 147 -19.02 42.09 5.19
CA MET A 147 -19.27 42.60 3.83
C MET A 147 -18.34 43.74 3.43
N ALA A 148 -17.74 44.45 4.39
CA ALA A 148 -16.81 45.54 4.14
C ALA A 148 -15.35 45.08 3.99
N GLN A 149 -15.05 43.81 4.27
CA GLN A 149 -13.70 43.26 4.22
C GLN A 149 -13.39 42.52 2.93
N THR A 150 -12.09 42.27 2.71
CA THR A 150 -11.62 41.32 1.70
C THR A 150 -12.21 39.95 1.99
N ARG A 151 -12.86 39.33 1.00
CA ARG A 151 -13.59 38.06 1.15
C ARG A 151 -12.82 36.86 0.60
N TYR A 152 -11.54 37.02 0.29
CA TYR A 152 -10.71 35.95 -0.23
C TYR A 152 -9.29 36.01 0.37
N HIS A 153 -8.67 34.84 0.45
CA HIS A 153 -7.24 34.72 0.70
C HIS A 153 -6.69 33.49 -0.02
N CYS A 154 -5.46 33.59 -0.52
CA CYS A 154 -4.79 32.51 -1.23
C CYS A 154 -3.54 32.04 -0.49
N GLN A 155 -3.00 30.91 -0.91
CA GLN A 155 -1.74 30.35 -0.42
C GLN A 155 -1.03 29.63 -1.57
N ILE A 156 0.30 29.54 -1.48
CA ILE A 156 1.13 28.73 -2.38
C ILE A 156 1.45 27.41 -1.68
N ASP A 157 1.09 26.31 -2.34
CA ASP A 157 1.43 24.98 -1.88
C ASP A 157 2.79 24.56 -2.40
N THR A 158 3.64 24.05 -1.51
CA THR A 158 5.00 23.61 -1.85
C THR A 158 5.25 22.16 -1.51
N VAL A 159 6.14 21.56 -2.29
CA VAL A 159 6.75 20.25 -2.04
C VAL A 159 8.26 20.43 -2.09
N ALA A 160 8.89 20.28 -0.93
CA ALA A 160 10.28 20.70 -0.72
C ALA A 160 10.45 22.18 -1.11
N ALA A 161 11.30 22.48 -2.09
CA ALA A 161 11.56 23.84 -2.56
C ALA A 161 10.74 24.25 -3.79
N TRP A 162 9.80 23.40 -4.26
CA TRP A 162 9.05 23.63 -5.48
C TRP A 162 7.60 24.01 -5.19
N SER A 163 7.14 25.08 -5.81
CA SER A 163 5.72 25.50 -5.81
C SER A 163 4.93 24.59 -6.74
N VAL A 164 3.94 23.87 -6.20
CA VAL A 164 3.17 22.86 -6.93
C VAL A 164 1.75 23.31 -7.28
N GLY A 165 1.27 24.37 -6.64
CA GLY A 165 -0.03 24.96 -6.93
C GLY A 165 -0.33 26.17 -6.04
N VAL A 166 -1.48 26.79 -6.30
CA VAL A 166 -2.07 27.85 -5.48
C VAL A 166 -3.46 27.43 -5.09
N CYS A 167 -3.79 27.62 -3.81
CA CYS A 167 -5.14 27.42 -3.29
C CYS A 167 -5.72 28.77 -2.85
N CYS A 168 -6.98 29.01 -3.17
CA CYS A 168 -7.71 30.19 -2.73
C CYS A 168 -8.98 29.79 -2.00
N THR A 169 -9.24 30.45 -0.88
CA THR A 169 -10.50 30.33 -0.13
C THR A 169 -11.23 31.65 -0.21
N TRP A 170 -12.50 31.63 -0.57
CA TRP A 170 -13.33 32.83 -0.62
C TRP A 170 -14.75 32.56 -0.14
N MET A 171 -15.46 33.64 0.17
CA MET A 171 -16.79 33.58 0.76
C MET A 171 -17.75 34.51 0.02
N GLU A 172 -18.91 33.98 -0.34
CA GLU A 172 -20.00 34.72 -0.98
C GLU A 172 -21.26 34.64 -0.11
N GLU A 173 -21.99 35.75 -0.02
CA GLU A 173 -23.25 35.81 0.71
C GLU A 173 -24.36 35.17 -0.14
N MET A 174 -25.18 34.34 0.48
CA MET A 174 -26.35 33.75 -0.15
C MET A 174 -27.62 34.45 0.33
N SER A 175 -27.85 35.67 -0.16
CA SER A 175 -28.95 36.53 0.28
C SER A 175 -30.34 35.90 0.09
N GLU A 176 -30.48 34.89 -0.77
CA GLU A 176 -31.72 34.14 -0.97
C GLU A 176 -32.09 33.19 0.18
N LEU A 177 -31.10 32.68 0.92
CA LEU A 177 -31.31 31.73 2.04
C LEU A 177 -31.22 32.38 3.43
N GLY A 178 -30.68 33.59 3.52
CA GLY A 178 -30.61 34.35 4.77
C GLY A 178 -29.33 35.19 4.85
N ALA A 179 -29.38 36.31 5.56
CA ALA A 179 -28.24 37.21 5.74
C ALA A 179 -27.08 36.59 6.57
N ASP A 180 -27.30 35.43 7.19
CA ASP A 180 -26.32 34.66 7.95
C ASP A 180 -25.72 33.49 7.17
N THR A 181 -26.21 33.24 5.95
CA THR A 181 -25.80 32.08 5.14
C THR A 181 -24.76 32.47 4.11
N PHE A 182 -23.61 31.80 4.17
CA PHE A 182 -22.48 32.02 3.27
C PHE A 182 -22.13 30.74 2.53
N GLU A 183 -21.78 30.90 1.27
CA GLU A 183 -21.05 29.87 0.54
C GLU A 183 -19.57 30.10 0.68
N VAL A 184 -18.90 29.10 1.25
CA VAL A 184 -17.45 29.10 1.34
C VAL A 184 -16.92 28.20 0.25
N TYR A 185 -16.04 28.76 -0.56
CA TYR A 185 -15.37 28.10 -1.66
C TYR A 185 -13.91 27.90 -1.29
N HIS A 186 -13.37 26.74 -1.61
CA HIS A 186 -11.96 26.44 -1.54
C HIS A 186 -11.55 25.75 -2.84
N SER A 187 -10.72 26.41 -3.63
CA SER A 187 -10.30 25.91 -4.93
C SER A 187 -8.79 25.93 -5.05
N SER A 188 -8.26 25.01 -5.85
CA SER A 188 -6.84 24.90 -6.12
C SER A 188 -6.58 24.86 -7.61
N LEU A 189 -5.49 25.50 -8.01
CA LEU A 189 -4.88 25.40 -9.32
C LEU A 189 -3.50 24.75 -9.18
N SER A 190 -3.28 23.64 -9.88
CA SER A 190 -1.98 22.97 -9.89
C SER A 190 -1.10 23.45 -11.04
N PHE A 191 0.18 23.69 -10.76
CA PHE A 191 1.19 24.12 -11.73
C PHE A 191 1.86 22.98 -12.49
N GLU A 192 1.23 21.80 -12.55
CA GLU A 192 1.81 20.67 -13.25
C GLU A 192 1.92 20.94 -14.76
N SER A 193 3.14 20.86 -15.28
CA SER A 193 3.38 20.97 -16.72
C SER A 193 3.22 19.64 -17.44
N HIS A 194 2.94 19.68 -18.74
CA HIS A 194 2.90 18.50 -19.60
C HIS A 194 4.18 17.64 -19.48
N GLN A 195 5.36 18.28 -19.39
CA GLN A 195 6.65 17.59 -19.26
C GLN A 195 6.76 16.83 -17.95
N VAL A 196 6.33 17.44 -16.84
CA VAL A 196 6.33 16.80 -15.51
C VAL A 196 5.34 15.63 -15.49
N SER A 197 4.15 15.82 -16.06
CA SER A 197 3.15 14.74 -16.16
C SER A 197 3.65 13.55 -16.98
N LEU A 198 4.29 13.82 -18.13
CA LEU A 198 4.90 12.79 -18.95
C LEU A 198 6.04 12.06 -18.21
N ALA A 199 6.89 12.79 -17.49
CA ALA A 199 7.94 12.19 -16.68
C ALA A 199 7.39 11.26 -15.59
N LYS A 200 6.29 11.64 -14.91
CA LYS A 200 5.58 10.77 -13.94
C LYS A 200 5.01 9.53 -14.60
N PHE A 201 4.41 9.67 -15.79
CA PHE A 201 3.87 8.53 -16.53
C PHE A 201 4.97 7.55 -16.93
N MET A 202 6.07 8.05 -17.49
CA MET A 202 7.19 7.22 -17.89
C MET A 202 7.86 6.55 -16.69
N SER A 203 8.02 7.24 -15.55
CA SER A 203 8.60 6.64 -14.35
C SER A 203 7.72 5.51 -13.80
N ARG A 204 6.40 5.66 -13.79
CA ARG A 204 5.43 4.63 -13.40
C ARG A 204 5.39 3.45 -14.37
N ALA A 205 5.50 3.70 -15.67
CA ALA A 205 5.61 2.66 -16.69
C ALA A 205 6.90 1.84 -16.51
N CYS A 206 8.04 2.51 -16.31
CA CYS A 206 9.31 1.84 -16.01
C CYS A 206 9.24 1.01 -14.72
N LEU A 207 8.63 1.55 -13.66
CA LEU A 207 8.44 0.81 -12.40
C LEU A 207 7.55 -0.43 -12.60
N SER A 208 6.49 -0.31 -13.41
CA SER A 208 5.58 -1.42 -13.72
C SER A 208 6.28 -2.54 -14.51
N LEU A 209 7.10 -2.18 -15.50
CA LEU A 209 7.96 -3.12 -16.23
C LEU A 209 9.00 -3.78 -15.32
N PHE A 210 9.57 -3.01 -14.39
CA PHE A 210 10.51 -3.53 -13.39
C PHE A 210 9.84 -4.52 -12.42
N VAL A 211 8.61 -4.26 -11.99
CA VAL A 211 7.81 -5.22 -11.21
C VAL A 211 7.60 -6.52 -11.99
N LEU A 212 7.23 -6.42 -13.27
CA LEU A 212 7.07 -7.59 -14.14
C LEU A 212 8.37 -8.40 -14.28
N TYR A 213 9.51 -7.70 -14.45
CA TYR A 213 10.83 -8.32 -14.49
C TYR A 213 11.14 -9.08 -13.18
N ILE A 214 10.89 -8.48 -12.02
CA ILE A 214 11.08 -9.16 -10.72
C ILE A 214 10.18 -10.39 -10.61
N LEU A 215 8.89 -10.26 -10.93
CA LEU A 215 7.93 -11.36 -10.88
C LEU A 215 8.41 -12.55 -11.73
N TRP A 216 8.88 -12.29 -12.95
CA TRP A 216 9.42 -13.33 -13.82
C TRP A 216 10.66 -14.00 -13.22
N HIS A 217 11.68 -13.21 -12.87
CA HIS A 217 12.98 -13.75 -12.48
C HIS A 217 13.03 -14.32 -11.06
N ARG A 218 12.24 -13.80 -10.13
CA ARG A 218 12.27 -14.18 -8.70
C ARG A 218 11.14 -15.13 -8.30
N TYR A 219 10.13 -15.32 -9.15
CA TYR A 219 9.00 -16.21 -8.85
C TYR A 219 8.71 -17.20 -9.97
N TYR A 220 8.27 -16.74 -11.15
CA TYR A 220 7.74 -17.65 -12.19
C TYR A 220 8.81 -18.53 -12.83
N ARG A 221 10.00 -17.99 -13.10
CA ARG A 221 11.12 -18.77 -13.64
C ARG A 221 11.52 -19.93 -12.71
N LEU A 222 11.31 -19.77 -11.39
CA LEU A 222 11.64 -20.81 -10.40
C LEU A 222 10.70 -22.02 -10.45
N TYR A 223 9.57 -21.93 -11.15
CA TYR A 223 8.75 -23.11 -11.43
C TYR A 223 9.37 -24.00 -12.52
N GLN A 224 10.26 -23.51 -13.38
CA GLN A 224 10.84 -24.33 -14.46
C GLN A 224 11.65 -25.53 -13.91
N PRO A 225 12.61 -25.36 -12.99
CA PRO A 225 13.32 -26.51 -12.40
C PRO A 225 12.39 -27.44 -11.63
N LEU A 226 11.38 -26.90 -10.93
CA LEU A 226 10.38 -27.70 -10.23
C LEU A 226 9.60 -28.60 -11.19
N LEU A 227 9.04 -28.04 -12.26
CA LEU A 227 8.28 -28.80 -13.25
C LEU A 227 9.14 -29.85 -13.95
N TYR A 228 10.41 -29.53 -14.23
CA TYR A 228 11.36 -30.50 -14.80
C TYR A 228 11.62 -31.66 -13.82
N ASN A 229 11.96 -31.35 -12.57
CA ASN A 229 12.24 -32.35 -11.54
C ASN A 229 11.03 -33.24 -11.21
N LEU A 230 9.82 -32.69 -11.24
CA LEU A 230 8.60 -33.46 -11.05
C LEU A 230 8.36 -34.45 -12.19
N ARG A 231 8.81 -34.14 -13.42
CA ARG A 231 8.71 -35.06 -14.57
C ARG A 231 9.74 -36.17 -14.53
N THR A 232 10.96 -35.86 -14.08
CA THR A 232 12.12 -36.77 -14.13
C THR A 232 12.31 -37.58 -12.85
N ILE A 233 12.25 -36.94 -11.68
CA ILE A 233 12.55 -37.55 -10.38
C ILE A 233 11.27 -37.89 -9.61
N GLY A 234 10.27 -36.99 -9.64
CA GLY A 234 9.01 -37.13 -8.90
C GLY A 234 9.14 -36.91 -7.39
N LEU A 235 8.00 -36.84 -6.69
CA LEU A 235 7.91 -36.69 -5.22
C LEU A 235 7.47 -37.98 -4.50
N ASN A 236 6.87 -38.91 -5.23
CA ASN A 236 6.41 -40.20 -4.74
C ASN A 236 6.49 -41.24 -5.87
N ASP A 237 6.80 -42.48 -5.54
CA ASP A 237 6.93 -43.57 -6.50
C ASP A 237 5.58 -43.97 -7.10
N ASP A 238 4.50 -43.90 -6.32
CA ASP A 238 3.15 -44.30 -6.75
C ASP A 238 2.39 -43.25 -7.59
N ALA A 239 2.94 -42.02 -7.66
CA ALA A 239 2.27 -40.91 -8.33
C ALA A 239 2.67 -40.82 -9.80
N ASN A 240 1.71 -41.06 -10.70
CA ASN A 240 1.93 -40.98 -12.15
C ASN A 240 1.64 -39.58 -12.72
N ARG A 241 0.89 -38.75 -11.97
CA ARG A 241 0.51 -37.41 -12.41
C ARG A 241 0.62 -36.39 -11.29
N TYR A 242 1.15 -35.22 -11.60
CA TYR A 242 1.23 -34.08 -10.68
C TYR A 242 0.44 -32.89 -11.20
N VAL A 243 -0.29 -32.22 -10.31
CA VAL A 243 -0.93 -30.93 -10.57
C VAL A 243 -0.32 -29.89 -9.65
N VAL A 244 0.26 -28.84 -10.25
CA VAL A 244 0.92 -27.74 -9.55
C VAL A 244 -0.05 -26.57 -9.45
N HIS A 245 -0.27 -26.08 -8.23
CA HIS A 245 -1.06 -24.90 -7.92
C HIS A 245 -0.12 -23.77 -7.53
N MET A 246 -0.12 -22.71 -8.34
CA MET A 246 0.72 -21.54 -8.13
C MET A 246 0.18 -20.66 -7.00
N GLY A 247 1.08 -20.07 -6.23
CA GLY A 247 0.78 -19.11 -5.18
C GLY A 247 0.70 -17.65 -5.68
N ASP A 248 0.61 -16.74 -4.71
CA ASP A 248 0.55 -15.29 -4.85
C ASP A 248 1.92 -14.65 -4.55
N PRO A 249 2.61 -14.09 -5.56
CA PRO A 249 3.92 -13.46 -5.38
C PRO A 249 3.87 -12.05 -4.76
N THR A 250 2.70 -11.55 -4.34
CA THR A 250 2.51 -10.17 -3.86
C THR A 250 3.56 -9.74 -2.83
N TRP A 251 3.81 -10.55 -1.78
CA TRP A 251 4.75 -10.16 -0.72
C TRP A 251 6.20 -9.98 -1.23
N LEU A 252 6.59 -10.67 -2.31
CA LEU A 252 7.91 -10.58 -2.91
C LEU A 252 8.16 -9.20 -3.53
N ILE A 253 7.14 -8.63 -4.15
CA ILE A 253 7.18 -7.29 -4.75
C ILE A 253 7.09 -6.22 -3.67
N LEU A 254 6.18 -6.40 -2.70
CA LEU A 254 5.98 -5.42 -1.62
C LEU A 254 7.17 -5.32 -0.67
N SER A 255 7.93 -6.42 -0.49
CA SER A 255 9.18 -6.42 0.28
C SER A 255 10.41 -6.00 -0.53
N HIS A 256 10.28 -5.71 -1.83
CA HIS A 256 11.42 -5.26 -2.62
C HIS A 256 11.82 -3.83 -2.21
N PRO A 257 13.09 -3.58 -1.81
CA PRO A 257 13.49 -2.30 -1.23
C PRO A 257 13.30 -1.13 -2.20
N PHE A 258 13.65 -1.33 -3.48
CA PHE A 258 13.49 -0.29 -4.49
C PHE A 258 12.02 0.00 -4.82
N VAL A 259 11.16 -1.02 -4.89
CA VAL A 259 9.75 -0.83 -5.31
C VAL A 259 8.99 -0.08 -4.21
N SER A 260 9.15 -0.53 -2.96
CA SER A 260 8.51 0.14 -1.81
C SER A 260 8.98 1.59 -1.65
N LEU A 261 10.29 1.85 -1.77
CA LEU A 261 10.83 3.20 -1.73
C LEU A 261 10.30 4.08 -2.88
N ALA A 262 10.35 3.58 -4.13
CA ALA A 262 9.89 4.32 -5.29
C ALA A 262 8.40 4.72 -5.19
N MET A 263 7.55 3.81 -4.68
CA MET A 263 6.13 4.09 -4.47
C MET A 263 5.89 5.15 -3.39
N VAL A 264 6.67 5.15 -2.29
CA VAL A 264 6.55 6.18 -1.24
C VAL A 264 7.04 7.54 -1.74
N VAL A 265 8.13 7.57 -2.50
CA VAL A 265 8.64 8.81 -3.13
C VAL A 265 7.64 9.36 -4.13
N ASP A 266 7.02 8.50 -4.96
CA ASP A 266 5.96 8.89 -5.88
C ASP A 266 4.75 9.51 -5.15
N ILE A 267 4.38 9.00 -3.96
CA ILE A 267 3.32 9.61 -3.13
C ILE A 267 3.74 10.99 -2.60
N LEU A 268 4.98 11.15 -2.14
CA LEU A 268 5.46 12.42 -1.58
C LEU A 268 5.56 13.53 -2.64
N ILE A 269 6.08 13.20 -3.83
CA ILE A 269 6.18 14.14 -4.95
C ILE A 269 4.78 14.59 -5.42
N ASN A 270 3.80 13.69 -5.36
CA ASN A 270 2.40 13.95 -5.75
C ASN A 270 1.49 14.31 -4.57
N SER A 271 2.05 14.95 -3.54
CA SER A 271 1.34 15.25 -2.30
C SER A 271 0.16 16.23 -2.47
N LEU A 272 0.19 17.12 -3.46
CA LEU A 272 -0.94 17.99 -3.80
C LEU A 272 -2.22 17.20 -4.11
N TYR A 273 -2.10 16.13 -4.91
CA TYR A 273 -3.20 15.22 -5.21
C TYR A 273 -3.62 14.36 -4.01
N GLY A 274 -2.71 14.18 -3.05
CA GLY A 274 -3.04 13.71 -1.70
C GLY A 274 -4.03 14.64 -1.01
N GLY A 275 -3.80 15.95 -1.07
CA GLY A 275 -4.75 16.98 -0.61
C GLY A 275 -6.11 16.88 -1.31
N THR A 276 -6.13 16.74 -2.64
CA THR A 276 -7.38 16.52 -3.39
C THR A 276 -8.15 15.30 -2.91
N ALA A 277 -7.45 14.20 -2.58
CA ALA A 277 -8.10 13.02 -2.01
C ALA A 277 -8.70 13.30 -0.62
N VAL A 278 -8.01 14.06 0.24
CA VAL A 278 -8.57 14.50 1.53
C VAL A 278 -9.86 15.28 1.34
N PHE A 279 -9.89 16.22 0.40
CA PHE A 279 -11.06 17.05 0.11
C PHE A 279 -12.22 16.26 -0.48
N ARG A 280 -11.96 15.29 -1.37
CA ARG A 280 -12.98 14.35 -1.83
C ARG A 280 -13.63 13.59 -0.67
N THR A 281 -12.81 13.19 0.31
CA THR A 281 -13.26 12.46 1.50
C THR A 281 -13.78 13.33 2.63
N SER A 282 -13.75 14.66 2.53
CA SER A 282 -14.22 15.54 3.62
C SER A 282 -15.74 15.79 3.62
N GLN A 283 -16.43 15.23 2.63
CA GLN A 283 -17.86 15.35 2.41
C GLN A 283 -18.48 13.96 2.26
N LEU A 284 -19.78 13.84 2.57
CA LEU A 284 -20.52 12.56 2.50
C LEU A 284 -21.74 12.61 1.56
N ASP A 285 -21.93 13.71 0.84
CA ASP A 285 -23.07 13.90 -0.05
C ASP A 285 -22.85 13.22 -1.41
N ASP A 286 -21.64 13.35 -1.95
CA ASP A 286 -21.17 12.61 -3.13
C ASP A 286 -20.33 11.41 -2.70
N MET A 287 -21.02 10.28 -2.51
CA MET A 287 -20.38 9.01 -2.16
C MET A 287 -19.40 8.51 -3.22
N PHE A 288 -19.60 8.84 -4.49
CA PHE A 288 -18.67 8.44 -5.54
C PHE A 288 -17.32 9.14 -5.36
N GLN A 289 -17.31 10.46 -5.13
CA GLN A 289 -16.09 11.20 -4.82
C GLN A 289 -15.44 10.71 -3.53
N PHE A 290 -16.25 10.42 -2.50
CA PHE A 290 -15.74 9.86 -1.25
C PHE A 290 -14.99 8.54 -1.48
N PHE A 291 -15.59 7.58 -2.19
CA PHE A 291 -14.94 6.31 -2.51
C PHE A 291 -13.69 6.52 -3.38
N LEU A 292 -13.75 7.42 -4.36
CA LEU A 292 -12.61 7.74 -5.22
C LEU A 292 -11.43 8.31 -4.42
N GLY A 293 -11.71 9.23 -3.48
CA GLY A 293 -10.74 9.78 -2.54
C GLY A 293 -10.15 8.72 -1.60
N GLY A 294 -10.98 7.86 -1.03
CA GLY A 294 -10.52 6.74 -0.19
C GLY A 294 -9.66 5.74 -0.94
N LEU A 295 -10.04 5.40 -2.18
CA LEU A 295 -9.29 4.46 -3.02
C LEU A 295 -7.94 5.06 -3.43
N TYR A 296 -7.87 6.35 -3.73
CA TYR A 296 -6.58 7.05 -3.89
C TYR A 296 -5.77 7.07 -2.59
N GLY A 297 -6.38 7.42 -1.46
CA GLY A 297 -5.75 7.48 -0.15
C GLY A 297 -5.16 6.15 0.31
N SER A 298 -5.73 5.02 -0.12
CA SER A 298 -5.17 3.69 0.17
C SER A 298 -3.77 3.46 -0.39
N ARG A 299 -3.26 4.30 -1.33
CA ARG A 299 -1.85 4.28 -1.76
C ARG A 299 -0.89 4.48 -0.58
N MET A 300 -1.30 5.14 0.49
CA MET A 300 -0.48 5.34 1.69
C MET A 300 -0.03 4.04 2.37
N VAL A 301 -0.66 2.89 2.06
CA VAL A 301 -0.23 1.56 2.51
C VAL A 301 1.21 1.22 2.11
N TRP A 302 1.75 1.85 1.05
CA TRP A 302 3.14 1.65 0.67
C TRP A 302 4.13 2.07 1.76
N ALA A 303 3.77 3.03 2.62
CA ALA A 303 4.56 3.34 3.82
C ALA A 303 4.63 2.18 4.81
N ALA A 304 3.53 1.42 4.97
CA ALA A 304 3.51 0.21 5.79
C ALA A 304 4.47 -0.85 5.22
N TYR A 305 4.43 -1.08 3.90
CA TYR A 305 5.34 -2.04 3.24
C TYR A 305 6.81 -1.61 3.34
N MET A 306 7.09 -0.32 3.13
CA MET A 306 8.43 0.25 3.29
C MET A 306 8.92 0.07 4.74
N ALA A 307 8.11 0.43 5.73
CA ALA A 307 8.45 0.27 7.15
C ALA A 307 8.76 -1.19 7.49
N MET A 308 7.91 -2.14 7.07
CA MET A 308 8.16 -3.57 7.30
C MET A 308 9.48 -4.04 6.67
N ARG A 309 9.86 -3.48 5.51
CA ARG A 309 11.12 -3.84 4.84
C ARG A 309 12.34 -3.25 5.54
N TYR A 310 12.30 -1.98 5.92
CA TYR A 310 13.45 -1.27 6.47
C TYR A 310 13.62 -1.44 7.99
N LEU A 311 12.58 -1.89 8.71
CA LEU A 311 12.71 -2.34 10.10
C LEU A 311 13.40 -3.71 10.21
N ASN A 312 13.42 -4.49 9.13
CA ASN A 312 13.98 -5.84 9.13
C ASN A 312 15.43 -5.93 9.65
N PRO A 313 16.38 -5.12 9.15
CA PRO A 313 17.77 -5.19 9.64
C PRO A 313 17.90 -4.76 11.10
N LEU A 314 16.99 -3.89 11.59
CA LEU A 314 16.96 -3.50 13.00
C LEU A 314 16.47 -4.66 13.86
N ILE A 315 15.39 -5.34 13.46
CA ILE A 315 14.84 -6.50 14.16
C ILE A 315 15.87 -7.62 14.25
N GLU A 316 16.59 -7.90 13.17
CA GLU A 316 17.67 -8.90 13.11
C GLU A 316 18.85 -8.52 14.04
N ARG A 317 19.30 -7.26 13.98
CA ARG A 317 20.37 -6.77 14.89
C ARG A 317 20.00 -6.89 16.35
N MET A 318 18.72 -6.68 16.68
CA MET A 318 18.20 -6.76 18.05
C MET A 318 17.75 -8.15 18.46
N LYS A 319 17.75 -9.14 17.54
CA LYS A 319 17.26 -10.51 17.75
C LYS A 319 15.81 -10.56 18.26
N TRP A 320 14.97 -9.68 17.71
CA TRP A 320 13.57 -9.49 18.11
C TRP A 320 12.58 -10.24 17.21
N GLU A 321 13.02 -11.19 16.39
CA GLU A 321 12.19 -11.91 15.43
C GLU A 321 11.06 -12.71 16.11
N HIS A 322 11.25 -13.11 17.36
CA HIS A 322 10.25 -13.78 18.20
C HIS A 322 9.14 -12.84 18.70
N ARG A 323 9.37 -11.52 18.70
CA ARG A 323 8.38 -10.52 19.15
C ARG A 323 7.38 -10.13 18.07
N PHE A 324 7.65 -10.50 16.82
CA PHE A 324 6.83 -10.12 15.67
C PHE A 324 6.15 -11.33 15.04
N GLN A 325 4.84 -11.20 14.84
CA GLN A 325 4.07 -12.12 14.00
C GLN A 325 4.05 -11.62 12.54
N PRO A 326 4.28 -12.50 11.55
CA PRO A 326 4.21 -12.12 10.15
C PRO A 326 2.82 -11.60 9.76
N VAL A 327 2.79 -10.43 9.11
CA VAL A 327 1.56 -9.78 8.66
C VAL A 327 1.29 -10.12 7.20
N ASP A 328 0.05 -10.45 6.88
CA ASP A 328 -0.39 -10.66 5.49
C ASP A 328 -0.47 -9.31 4.78
N ALA A 329 0.35 -9.15 3.74
CA ALA A 329 0.42 -7.90 2.99
C ALA A 329 -0.88 -7.61 2.21
N GLY A 330 -1.64 -8.63 1.81
CA GLY A 330 -2.95 -8.45 1.18
C GLY A 330 -4.03 -8.02 2.16
N LEU A 331 -3.97 -8.51 3.40
CA LEU A 331 -4.83 -8.00 4.47
C LEU A 331 -4.57 -6.50 4.70
N MET A 332 -3.30 -6.08 4.75
CA MET A 332 -2.91 -4.67 4.88
C MET A 332 -3.44 -3.80 3.73
N ALA A 333 -3.43 -4.30 2.49
CA ALA A 333 -3.98 -3.57 1.35
C ALA A 333 -5.49 -3.35 1.48
N ILE A 334 -6.22 -4.38 1.94
CA ILE A 334 -7.67 -4.30 2.14
C ILE A 334 -8.01 -3.38 3.29
N THR A 335 -7.33 -3.53 4.44
CA THR A 335 -7.60 -2.67 5.59
C THR A 335 -7.38 -1.22 5.20
N ALA A 336 -6.25 -0.89 4.56
CA ALA A 336 -5.98 0.46 4.08
C ALA A 336 -7.05 0.97 3.08
N SER A 337 -7.56 0.11 2.21
CA SER A 337 -8.63 0.50 1.27
C SER A 337 -9.97 0.77 1.96
N VAL A 338 -10.26 0.07 3.06
CA VAL A 338 -11.50 0.23 3.83
C VAL A 338 -11.45 1.44 4.75
N TYR A 339 -10.35 1.65 5.48
CA TYR A 339 -10.28 2.72 6.48
C TYR A 339 -9.69 4.03 5.95
N ALA A 340 -9.03 4.08 4.77
CA ALA A 340 -8.43 5.32 4.27
C ALA A 340 -9.46 6.45 4.16
N GLY A 341 -10.62 6.21 3.54
CA GLY A 341 -11.69 7.21 3.43
C GLY A 341 -12.17 7.73 4.80
N PRO A 342 -12.67 6.86 5.69
CA PRO A 342 -13.08 7.25 7.03
C PRO A 342 -11.99 7.97 7.85
N LEU A 343 -10.74 7.54 7.75
CA LEU A 343 -9.62 8.19 8.43
C LEU A 343 -9.37 9.60 7.91
N LEU A 344 -9.35 9.79 6.59
CA LEU A 344 -9.18 11.12 5.99
C LEU A 344 -10.38 12.03 6.26
N TYR A 345 -11.61 11.48 6.29
CA TYR A 345 -12.80 12.20 6.75
C TYR A 345 -12.62 12.71 8.18
N LEU A 346 -12.22 11.83 9.12
CA LEU A 346 -11.95 12.21 10.51
C LEU A 346 -10.86 13.28 10.61
N VAL A 347 -9.78 13.16 9.84
CA VAL A 347 -8.73 14.19 9.77
C VAL A 347 -9.30 15.54 9.35
N SER A 348 -10.18 15.56 8.35
CA SER A 348 -10.74 16.81 7.81
C SER A 348 -11.88 17.43 8.64
N ARG A 349 -12.65 16.60 9.37
CA ARG A 349 -13.89 17.02 10.07
C ARG A 349 -13.79 17.06 11.59
N THR A 350 -12.58 16.89 12.14
CA THR A 350 -12.34 16.99 13.58
C THR A 350 -11.18 17.94 13.85
N SER A 351 -10.94 18.25 15.13
CA SER A 351 -9.81 19.07 15.58
C SER A 351 -8.43 18.48 15.24
N ILE A 352 -8.37 17.25 14.71
CA ILE A 352 -7.14 16.66 14.15
C ILE A 352 -6.60 17.52 12.98
N ASN A 353 -7.47 18.22 12.24
CA ASN A 353 -7.04 19.10 11.14
C ASN A 353 -5.98 20.14 11.56
N TRP A 354 -5.99 20.59 12.81
CA TRP A 354 -4.98 21.50 13.37
C TRP A 354 -3.58 20.89 13.40
N VAL A 355 -3.46 19.59 13.63
CA VAL A 355 -2.17 18.89 13.56
C VAL A 355 -1.64 18.93 12.13
N PHE A 356 -2.53 18.85 11.13
CA PHE A 356 -2.19 18.94 9.71
C PHE A 356 -1.83 20.36 9.28
N GLN A 357 -2.54 21.37 9.76
CA GLN A 357 -2.16 22.77 9.55
C GLN A 357 -0.79 23.07 10.17
N TRP A 358 -0.59 22.64 11.43
CA TRP A 358 0.66 22.83 12.15
C TRP A 358 1.84 22.14 11.45
N THR A 359 1.70 20.86 11.08
CA THR A 359 2.76 20.12 10.37
C THR A 359 3.10 20.73 9.01
N GLY A 360 2.11 21.21 8.26
CA GLY A 360 2.33 21.93 7.00
C GLY A 360 3.05 23.27 7.18
N SER A 361 2.98 23.89 8.37
CA SER A 361 3.69 25.12 8.69
C SER A 361 5.12 24.93 9.25
N LEU A 362 5.47 23.73 9.74
CA LEU A 362 6.74 23.48 10.44
C LEU A 362 8.01 23.79 9.62
N VAL A 363 7.95 23.55 8.31
CA VAL A 363 9.11 23.70 7.41
C VAL A 363 9.10 25.07 6.72
N VAL A 364 8.02 25.83 6.88
CA VAL A 364 7.85 27.14 6.25
C VAL A 364 8.55 28.21 7.11
N PRO A 365 9.43 29.05 6.54
CA PRO A 365 10.04 30.15 7.27
C PRO A 365 8.99 31.11 7.87
N PRO A 366 9.18 31.63 9.09
CA PRO A 366 8.21 32.53 9.72
C PRO A 366 7.86 33.77 8.89
N ALA A 367 8.83 34.30 8.14
CA ALA A 367 8.63 35.48 7.28
C ALA A 367 7.63 35.24 6.13
N THR A 368 7.42 33.98 5.73
CA THR A 368 6.55 33.60 4.61
C THR A 368 5.41 32.67 5.04
N ALA A 369 5.24 32.45 6.34
CA ALA A 369 4.26 31.52 6.90
C ALA A 369 2.79 31.89 6.60
N ALA A 370 2.53 33.18 6.34
CA ALA A 370 1.22 33.62 5.87
C ALA A 370 0.90 33.15 4.44
N GLN A 371 1.92 33.02 3.59
CA GLN A 371 1.75 32.82 2.15
C GLN A 371 1.90 31.36 1.72
N TYR A 372 2.71 30.57 2.44
CA TYR A 372 3.10 29.24 2.00
C TYR A 372 2.56 28.13 2.92
N TYR A 373 2.27 26.98 2.31
CA TYR A 373 1.92 25.75 2.98
C TYR A 373 2.75 24.58 2.43
N HIS A 374 3.41 23.80 3.30
CA HIS A 374 4.27 22.70 2.88
C HIS A 374 3.50 21.36 2.91
N THR A 375 2.89 21.01 1.78
CA THR A 375 1.96 19.87 1.65
C THR A 375 2.63 18.52 1.95
N ALA A 376 3.90 18.36 1.58
CA ALA A 376 4.63 17.11 1.79
C ALA A 376 4.81 16.77 3.27
N SER A 377 4.86 17.75 4.18
CA SER A 377 4.96 17.51 5.63
C SER A 377 3.70 16.82 6.17
N SER A 378 2.54 17.30 5.74
CA SER A 378 1.24 16.77 6.13
C SER A 378 1.02 15.36 5.61
N ILE A 379 1.45 15.09 4.36
CA ILE A 379 1.45 13.74 3.78
C ILE A 379 2.44 12.83 4.51
N LEU A 380 3.62 13.32 4.88
CA LEU A 380 4.59 12.55 5.66
C LEU A 380 4.02 12.11 7.01
N LEU A 381 3.23 12.96 7.69
CA LEU A 381 2.53 12.57 8.92
C LEU A 381 1.61 11.37 8.67
N ILE A 382 0.80 11.38 7.61
CA ILE A 382 -0.06 10.23 7.26
C ILE A 382 0.80 9.00 6.95
N LEU A 383 1.86 9.14 6.17
CA LEU A 383 2.77 8.03 5.86
C LEU A 383 3.38 7.43 7.13
N CYS A 384 3.78 8.25 8.10
CA CYS A 384 4.27 7.80 9.40
C CYS A 384 3.19 7.05 10.19
N THR A 385 1.93 7.53 10.20
CA THR A 385 0.84 6.79 10.85
C THR A 385 0.63 5.41 10.22
N MET A 386 0.66 5.33 8.88
CA MET A 386 0.50 4.08 8.14
C MET A 386 1.69 3.14 8.33
N ALA A 387 2.90 3.67 8.44
CA ALA A 387 4.12 2.92 8.74
C ALA A 387 4.06 2.21 10.11
N CYS A 388 3.39 2.80 11.09
CA CYS A 388 3.22 2.23 12.42
C CYS A 388 2.19 1.08 12.47
N VAL A 389 1.16 1.10 11.62
CA VAL A 389 0.07 0.09 11.61
C VAL A 389 0.58 -1.36 11.58
N PRO A 390 1.43 -1.79 10.64
CA PRO A 390 1.87 -3.20 10.59
C PRO A 390 2.70 -3.60 11.81
N VAL A 391 3.46 -2.68 12.41
CA VAL A 391 4.27 -2.93 13.60
C VAL A 391 3.38 -3.16 14.81
N VAL A 392 2.41 -2.26 15.04
CA VAL A 392 1.43 -2.40 16.13
C VAL A 392 0.59 -3.66 15.94
N HIS A 393 0.12 -3.91 14.71
CA HIS A 393 -0.65 -5.12 14.40
C HIS A 393 0.15 -6.40 14.64
N SER A 394 1.42 -6.44 14.24
CA SER A 394 2.31 -7.59 14.47
C SER A 394 2.55 -7.84 15.96
N LEU A 395 2.82 -6.79 16.73
CA LEU A 395 3.06 -6.87 18.18
C LEU A 395 1.80 -7.29 18.95
N THR A 396 0.65 -6.71 18.62
CA THR A 396 -0.64 -7.05 19.25
C THR A 396 -1.03 -8.50 18.96
N LEU A 397 -0.83 -8.99 17.74
CA LEU A 397 -1.03 -10.40 17.41
C LEU A 397 -0.07 -11.32 18.18
N GLN A 398 1.20 -10.94 18.32
CA GLN A 398 2.15 -11.72 19.13
C GLN A 398 1.71 -11.78 20.59
N TRP A 399 1.35 -10.63 21.17
CA TRP A 399 0.90 -10.54 22.55
C TRP A 399 -0.36 -11.38 22.79
N ALA A 400 -1.37 -11.25 21.93
CA ALA A 400 -2.59 -12.05 22.01
C ALA A 400 -2.30 -13.55 21.91
N GLN A 401 -1.40 -13.97 21.01
CA GLN A 401 -1.00 -15.37 20.91
C GLN A 401 -0.29 -15.86 22.18
N SER A 402 0.64 -15.09 22.74
CA SER A 402 1.33 -15.43 23.99
C SER A 402 0.39 -15.51 25.19
N CYS A 403 -0.68 -14.71 25.24
CA CYS A 403 -1.67 -14.76 26.31
C CYS A 403 -2.67 -15.92 26.17
N CYS A 404 -2.93 -16.40 24.96
CA CYS A 404 -3.95 -17.43 24.69
C CYS A 404 -3.38 -18.85 24.52
N THR A 405 -2.10 -19.12 24.80
CA THR A 405 -1.50 -20.43 24.54
C THR A 405 -1.99 -21.54 25.47
N HIS A 406 -3.01 -22.28 25.00
CA HIS A 406 -2.98 -23.74 25.03
C HIS A 406 -2.19 -24.22 23.80
N HIS A 407 -1.17 -25.06 23.99
CA HIS A 407 -0.35 -25.66 22.94
C HIS A 407 -1.19 -26.56 22.00
N LYS A 408 -1.88 -25.97 21.02
CA LYS A 408 -2.32 -26.72 19.84
C LYS A 408 -1.15 -26.87 18.89
N THR A 409 -0.78 -28.11 18.59
CA THR A 409 0.14 -28.45 17.51
C THR A 409 -0.44 -27.90 16.20
N ARG A 410 0.19 -26.85 15.65
CA ARG A 410 -0.23 -26.26 14.38
C ARG A 410 0.22 -27.17 13.23
N ASN A 411 -0.72 -27.52 12.36
CA ASN A 411 -0.41 -28.25 11.13
C ASN A 411 -0.11 -27.27 10.00
N TYR A 412 1.18 -27.10 9.68
CA TYR A 412 1.64 -26.13 8.68
C TYR A 412 1.51 -26.59 7.23
N SER A 413 1.27 -27.88 7.01
CA SER A 413 1.04 -28.42 5.67
C SER A 413 -0.37 -28.12 5.15
N HIS A 414 -1.33 -27.87 6.06
CA HIS A 414 -2.73 -27.66 5.70
C HIS A 414 -2.98 -26.32 5.01
N THR A 415 -3.96 -26.29 4.10
CA THR A 415 -4.39 -25.08 3.35
C THR A 415 -4.97 -24.00 4.23
N ASP A 416 -5.52 -24.36 5.38
CA ASP A 416 -6.01 -23.40 6.37
C ASP A 416 -4.87 -22.60 6.99
N PHE A 417 -3.63 -23.09 6.96
CA PHE A 417 -2.46 -22.32 7.34
C PHE A 417 -1.95 -21.45 6.17
N ASN A 418 -2.84 -20.76 5.47
CA ASN A 418 -2.50 -19.77 4.46
C ASN A 418 -3.14 -18.42 4.74
N ASP A 419 -2.67 -17.42 4.00
CA ASP A 419 -3.26 -16.09 3.94
C ASP A 419 -4.70 -16.14 3.40
N TRP A 420 -5.53 -15.15 3.76
CA TRP A 420 -6.97 -15.24 3.53
C TRP A 420 -7.33 -15.35 2.03
N LYS A 421 -6.54 -14.70 1.16
CA LYS A 421 -6.67 -14.78 -0.31
C LYS A 421 -6.57 -16.21 -0.80
N GLN A 422 -5.55 -16.92 -0.31
CA GLN A 422 -5.29 -18.30 -0.66
C GLN A 422 -6.36 -19.22 -0.06
N ARG A 423 -6.80 -18.99 1.18
CA ARG A 423 -7.94 -19.72 1.77
C ARG A 423 -9.21 -19.56 0.93
N PHE A 424 -9.49 -18.35 0.45
CA PHE A 424 -10.63 -18.08 -0.43
C PHE A 424 -10.50 -18.84 -1.76
N MET A 425 -9.34 -18.75 -2.41
CA MET A 425 -9.05 -19.52 -3.62
C MET A 425 -9.27 -21.02 -3.42
N PHE A 426 -8.74 -21.59 -2.33
CA PHE A 426 -8.91 -23.02 -2.02
C PHE A 426 -10.35 -23.39 -1.66
N ARG A 427 -11.12 -22.49 -1.05
CA ARG A 427 -12.57 -22.68 -0.83
C ARG A 427 -13.36 -22.68 -2.14
N CYS A 428 -12.98 -21.86 -3.13
CA CYS A 428 -13.58 -21.95 -4.46
C CYS A 428 -13.19 -23.25 -5.17
N LEU A 429 -12.00 -23.80 -4.88
CA LEU A 429 -11.49 -25.07 -5.39
C LEU A 429 -11.95 -26.30 -4.60
N ARG A 430 -12.78 -26.12 -3.56
CA ARG A 430 -13.11 -27.12 -2.51
C ARG A 430 -13.58 -28.48 -3.04
N ARG A 431 -14.10 -28.54 -4.27
CA ARG A 431 -14.53 -29.79 -4.92
C ARG A 431 -13.38 -30.76 -5.26
N GLN A 432 -12.12 -30.31 -5.31
CA GLN A 432 -10.94 -31.14 -5.61
C GLN A 432 -10.09 -31.50 -4.37
N TRP A 433 -10.35 -30.88 -3.21
CA TRP A 433 -9.41 -30.85 -2.08
C TRP A 433 -9.85 -31.66 -0.86
N HIS A 434 -11.14 -32.01 -0.74
CA HIS A 434 -11.69 -32.74 0.43
C HIS A 434 -11.36 -34.25 0.44
N GLU A 435 -10.81 -34.81 -0.64
CA GLU A 435 -10.56 -36.25 -0.76
C GLU A 435 -9.10 -36.66 -0.50
N CYS A 436 -8.23 -35.73 -0.09
CA CYS A 436 -6.81 -36.04 0.09
C CYS A 436 -6.53 -36.73 1.43
N ALA A 437 -5.95 -37.92 1.39
CA ALA A 437 -5.65 -38.72 2.58
C ALA A 437 -4.42 -38.21 3.36
N VAL A 438 -3.45 -37.57 2.70
CA VAL A 438 -2.17 -37.16 3.32
C VAL A 438 -1.72 -35.77 2.86
N VAL A 439 -1.46 -34.87 3.81
CA VAL A 439 -0.96 -33.51 3.55
C VAL A 439 0.39 -33.31 4.22
N ASP A 440 1.43 -33.08 3.42
CA ASP A 440 2.82 -32.94 3.84
C ASP A 440 3.41 -31.58 3.46
N GLY A 441 4.54 -31.23 4.08
CA GLY A 441 5.26 -29.98 3.84
C GLY A 441 5.11 -28.97 4.98
N GLY A 442 5.39 -27.70 4.68
CA GLY A 442 5.40 -26.64 5.70
C GLY A 442 6.60 -26.69 6.66
N VAL A 443 7.66 -27.44 6.29
CA VAL A 443 8.88 -27.60 7.10
C VAL A 443 9.54 -26.26 7.41
N LEU A 444 9.46 -25.31 6.47
CA LEU A 444 9.94 -23.94 6.67
C LEU A 444 9.27 -23.24 7.86
N TYR A 445 7.96 -23.43 8.04
CA TYR A 445 7.22 -22.83 9.16
C TYR A 445 7.49 -23.53 10.48
N TYR A 446 7.69 -24.85 10.48
CA TYR A 446 8.19 -25.56 11.66
C TYR A 446 9.58 -25.05 12.07
N LEU A 447 10.44 -24.72 11.11
CA LEU A 447 11.75 -24.11 11.39
C LEU A 447 11.60 -22.71 11.99
N PHE A 448 10.70 -21.88 11.46
CA PHE A 448 10.44 -20.53 11.95
C PHE A 448 9.85 -20.50 13.37
N ASP A 449 9.04 -21.49 13.72
CA ASP A 449 8.52 -21.65 15.07
C ASP A 449 9.59 -22.12 16.06
N ALA A 450 10.43 -23.08 15.64
CA ALA A 450 11.50 -23.60 16.47
C ALA A 450 12.60 -22.56 16.71
N ASN A 451 12.94 -21.78 15.67
CA ASN A 451 13.92 -20.70 15.77
C ASN A 451 13.53 -19.55 14.82
N PRO A 452 12.90 -18.47 15.36
CA PRO A 452 12.46 -17.32 14.57
C PRO A 452 13.57 -16.58 13.81
N ARG A 453 14.84 -16.77 14.16
CA ARG A 453 15.98 -16.10 13.49
C ARG A 453 16.13 -16.50 12.03
N TYR A 454 15.64 -17.67 11.64
CA TYR A 454 15.67 -18.11 10.24
C TYR A 454 14.68 -17.35 9.35
N LYS A 455 13.80 -16.50 9.91
CA LYS A 455 12.91 -15.66 9.12
C LYS A 455 13.69 -14.49 8.53
N LYS A 456 13.91 -14.49 7.22
CA LYS A 456 14.53 -13.36 6.52
C LYS A 456 13.69 -12.09 6.56
N PHE A 457 12.37 -12.21 6.73
CA PHE A 457 11.44 -11.09 6.79
C PHE A 457 10.38 -11.31 7.87
N PRO A 458 10.67 -11.10 9.17
CA PRO A 458 9.76 -11.44 10.27
C PRO A 458 8.39 -10.74 10.21
N LEU A 459 8.33 -9.56 9.59
CA LEU A 459 7.09 -8.77 9.44
C LEU A 459 6.24 -9.17 8.22
N PHE A 460 6.83 -9.83 7.21
CA PHE A 460 6.09 -10.26 6.01
C PHE A 460 5.68 -11.72 6.13
N SER A 461 4.42 -12.02 5.82
CA SER A 461 4.00 -13.41 5.66
C SER A 461 4.40 -13.94 4.28
N PRO A 462 5.26 -14.98 4.18
CA PRO A 462 5.63 -15.56 2.90
C PRO A 462 4.58 -16.57 2.38
N ARG A 463 3.60 -16.94 3.22
CA ARG A 463 2.63 -18.02 3.00
C ARG A 463 1.86 -17.87 1.68
N GLY A 464 1.54 -16.64 1.30
CA GLY A 464 0.85 -16.36 0.04
C GLY A 464 1.57 -16.92 -1.18
N ALA A 465 2.91 -16.94 -1.20
CA ALA A 465 3.68 -17.34 -2.38
C ALA A 465 3.93 -18.86 -2.50
N ASP A 466 3.58 -19.63 -1.47
CA ASP A 466 3.81 -21.06 -1.46
C ASP A 466 3.06 -21.77 -2.59
N CYS A 467 3.68 -22.83 -3.08
CA CYS A 467 3.18 -23.68 -4.14
C CYS A 467 2.58 -24.96 -3.52
N PHE A 468 1.47 -25.44 -4.07
CA PHE A 468 0.88 -26.72 -3.66
C PHE A 468 0.96 -27.72 -4.81
N VAL A 469 1.51 -28.89 -4.54
CA VAL A 469 1.61 -29.98 -5.51
C VAL A 469 0.69 -31.11 -5.09
N SER A 470 -0.29 -31.41 -5.94
CA SER A 470 -1.21 -32.53 -5.78
C SER A 470 -0.67 -33.74 -6.55
N CYS A 471 -0.48 -34.86 -5.86
CA CYS A 471 -0.01 -36.13 -6.41
C CYS A 471 -1.21 -37.03 -6.70
N LEU A 472 -1.42 -37.37 -7.96
CA LEU A 472 -2.54 -38.19 -8.42
C LEU A 472 -2.06 -39.59 -8.83
N ASN A 473 -2.85 -40.59 -8.45
CA ASN A 473 -2.67 -41.96 -8.93
C ASN A 473 -3.16 -42.12 -10.38
N ALA A 474 -3.02 -43.33 -10.92
CA ALA A 474 -3.51 -43.66 -12.26
C ALA A 474 -5.02 -43.44 -12.44
N ALA A 475 -5.82 -43.59 -11.37
CA ALA A 475 -7.26 -43.37 -11.37
C ALA A 475 -7.66 -41.88 -11.30
N GLY A 476 -6.70 -40.96 -11.16
CA GLY A 476 -6.97 -39.53 -11.05
C GLY A 476 -7.43 -39.06 -9.67
N VAL A 477 -7.27 -39.89 -8.63
CA VAL A 477 -7.55 -39.55 -7.24
C VAL A 477 -6.31 -38.93 -6.60
N VAL A 478 -6.49 -37.87 -5.83
CA VAL A 478 -5.41 -37.18 -5.11
C VAL A 478 -5.00 -38.02 -3.89
N GLN A 479 -3.82 -38.63 -3.93
CA GLN A 479 -3.30 -39.44 -2.83
C GLN A 479 -2.58 -38.61 -1.78
N ARG A 480 -1.81 -37.62 -2.25
CA ARG A 480 -0.92 -36.82 -1.40
C ARG A 480 -0.89 -35.39 -1.89
N GLN A 481 -0.80 -34.46 -0.95
CA GLN A 481 -0.58 -33.06 -1.23
C GLN A 481 0.66 -32.57 -0.52
N VAL A 482 1.52 -31.85 -1.24
CA VAL A 482 2.78 -31.32 -0.71
C VAL A 482 2.77 -29.80 -0.84
N ARG A 483 2.91 -29.11 0.29
CA ARG A 483 3.16 -27.67 0.36
C ARG A 483 4.65 -27.41 0.19
N LEU A 484 5.00 -26.67 -0.84
CA LEU A 484 6.35 -26.22 -1.14
C LEU A 484 6.48 -24.72 -0.89
N SER A 485 7.46 -24.32 -0.09
CA SER A 485 7.75 -22.92 0.21
C SER A 485 8.96 -22.44 -0.59
N LEU A 486 9.04 -21.15 -0.88
CA LEU A 486 10.20 -20.60 -1.59
C LEU A 486 11.34 -20.34 -0.60
N ILE A 487 12.55 -20.82 -0.90
CA ILE A 487 13.73 -20.60 -0.04
C ILE A 487 14.05 -19.10 0.17
N PHE A 488 13.50 -18.22 -0.67
CA PHE A 488 13.71 -16.78 -0.57
C PHE A 488 13.27 -16.19 0.78
N ALA A 489 12.34 -16.82 1.50
CA ALA A 489 11.89 -16.38 2.83
C ALA A 489 12.82 -16.83 3.98
N LEU A 490 13.77 -17.73 3.70
CA LEU A 490 14.72 -18.28 4.65
C LEU A 490 15.97 -17.41 4.70
N ASP A 491 16.39 -17.02 5.91
CA ASP A 491 17.73 -16.50 6.14
C ASP A 491 18.68 -17.68 6.35
N MET A 492 19.63 -17.85 5.44
CA MET A 492 20.61 -18.93 5.51
C MET A 492 21.78 -18.61 6.46
N HIS A 493 21.80 -17.42 7.09
CA HIS A 493 22.87 -16.95 7.97
C HIS A 493 24.26 -17.32 7.43
N THR A 494 24.56 -16.99 6.18
CA THR A 494 25.79 -17.45 5.47
C THR A 494 27.10 -16.96 6.10
N LYS A 495 27.02 -16.16 7.18
CA LYS A 495 28.15 -15.70 7.98
C LYS A 495 28.35 -16.50 9.28
N ASP A 496 27.41 -17.38 9.62
CA ASP A 496 27.46 -18.26 10.78
C ASP A 496 27.90 -19.66 10.30
N PRO A 497 29.00 -20.23 10.81
CA PRO A 497 29.60 -21.47 10.30
C PRO A 497 28.76 -22.75 10.55
N THR A 498 27.57 -22.63 11.13
CA THR A 498 26.68 -23.74 11.53
C THR A 498 25.61 -24.09 10.49
N SER A 499 25.42 -23.28 9.43
CA SER A 499 24.45 -23.61 8.37
C SER A 499 25.08 -24.41 7.24
N ALA A 500 25.11 -25.73 7.39
CA ALA A 500 25.60 -26.64 6.36
C ALA A 500 24.57 -26.76 5.22
N THR A 501 24.96 -26.32 4.02
CA THR A 501 24.24 -26.61 2.78
C THR A 501 24.82 -27.85 2.13
N CYS A 502 23.94 -28.74 1.68
CA CYS A 502 24.35 -30.00 1.11
C CYS A 502 23.78 -30.20 -0.30
N PRO A 503 24.63 -30.59 -1.27
CA PRO A 503 24.15 -31.06 -2.55
C PRO A 503 23.56 -32.46 -2.39
N THR A 504 22.26 -32.62 -2.63
CA THR A 504 21.64 -33.94 -2.83
C THR A 504 20.80 -33.92 -4.10
N ALA A 505 20.77 -35.01 -4.85
CA ALA A 505 19.96 -35.11 -6.07
C ALA A 505 18.48 -35.41 -5.72
N ARG A 506 17.73 -34.40 -5.26
CA ARG A 506 16.29 -34.55 -4.94
C ARG A 506 15.40 -33.64 -5.77
N ALA A 507 14.13 -34.00 -5.99
CA ALA A 507 13.25 -33.18 -6.82
C ALA A 507 13.03 -31.75 -6.28
N VAL A 508 13.06 -31.59 -4.95
CA VAL A 508 12.88 -30.33 -4.21
C VAL A 508 13.91 -30.23 -3.09
N CYS A 509 14.13 -29.02 -2.55
CA CYS A 509 14.93 -28.82 -1.36
C CYS A 509 14.30 -29.54 -0.15
N VAL A 510 15.10 -29.89 0.85
CA VAL A 510 14.63 -30.51 2.11
C VAL A 510 15.44 -29.98 3.29
N ILE A 511 14.80 -29.68 4.42
CA ILE A 511 15.48 -29.45 5.71
C ILE A 511 15.46 -30.75 6.51
N GLY A 512 16.62 -31.18 7.02
CA GLY A 512 16.71 -32.38 7.84
C GLY A 512 18.00 -32.46 8.67
N ASP A 513 18.05 -33.44 9.56
CA ASP A 513 19.15 -33.59 10.53
C ASP A 513 20.31 -34.45 10.00
N ARG A 514 20.30 -34.82 8.71
CA ARG A 514 21.32 -35.69 8.12
C ARG A 514 22.52 -34.86 7.66
N VAL A 515 23.65 -35.02 8.34
CA VAL A 515 24.97 -34.52 7.92
C VAL A 515 25.37 -35.23 6.63
N CYS A 516 25.95 -34.47 5.70
CA CYS A 516 26.21 -34.94 4.33
C CYS A 516 27.56 -35.63 4.16
N ASP A 517 28.30 -35.77 5.26
CA ASP A 517 29.52 -36.56 5.40
C ASP A 517 29.54 -37.17 6.81
N GLU A 518 29.70 -38.50 6.91
CA GLU A 518 29.91 -39.21 8.19
C GLU A 518 31.27 -38.87 8.84
N THR A 519 32.14 -38.11 8.16
CA THR A 519 33.51 -37.81 8.60
C THR A 519 33.68 -36.51 9.38
N LYS A 520 32.63 -35.68 9.50
CA LYS A 520 32.67 -34.45 10.31
C LYS A 520 31.69 -34.56 11.48
N ASN A 521 32.24 -34.58 12.68
CA ASN A 521 31.51 -34.46 13.95
C ASN A 521 30.81 -33.10 14.01
N ALA A 522 29.63 -32.97 13.41
CA ALA A 522 28.75 -31.83 13.60
C ALA A 522 28.07 -31.93 14.97
N LEU A 523 27.97 -30.81 15.69
CA LEU A 523 27.31 -30.76 16.99
C LEU A 523 25.83 -31.19 16.89
N PRO A 524 25.24 -31.75 17.96
CA PRO A 524 23.92 -32.40 17.96
C PRO A 524 22.69 -31.50 17.70
N SER A 525 22.87 -30.29 17.15
CA SER A 525 21.80 -29.29 16.95
C SER A 525 21.57 -28.84 15.50
N ASP A 526 22.40 -29.23 14.51
CA ASP A 526 22.40 -28.52 13.21
C ASP A 526 21.52 -29.17 12.14
N LYS A 527 20.32 -28.61 11.95
CA LYS A 527 19.47 -28.88 10.77
C LYS A 527 20.19 -28.42 9.50
N CYS A 528 20.36 -29.32 8.53
CA CYS A 528 20.99 -29.06 7.24
C CYS A 528 19.94 -28.78 6.15
N ILE A 529 20.29 -27.90 5.21
CA ILE A 529 19.48 -27.64 4.01
C ILE A 529 20.06 -28.46 2.86
N HIS A 530 19.27 -29.41 2.37
CA HIS A 530 19.57 -30.19 1.19
C HIS A 530 19.00 -29.48 -0.03
N LEU A 531 19.86 -29.06 -0.96
CA LEU A 531 19.44 -28.38 -2.19
C LEU A 531 18.70 -29.35 -3.12
N GLY A 532 17.70 -28.83 -3.83
CA GLY A 532 17.02 -29.58 -4.88
C GLY A 532 17.88 -29.71 -6.14
N ALA A 533 17.68 -30.80 -6.86
CA ALA A 533 18.26 -31.10 -8.16
C ALA A 533 18.00 -29.97 -9.15
N ASN A 534 18.90 -29.81 -10.13
CA ASN A 534 18.81 -28.80 -11.18
C ASN A 534 18.61 -27.36 -10.64
N GLY A 535 19.10 -27.08 -9.43
CA GLY A 535 18.99 -25.76 -8.80
C GLY A 535 17.57 -25.38 -8.37
N CYS A 536 16.70 -26.36 -8.07
CA CYS A 536 15.36 -26.08 -7.57
C CYS A 536 15.40 -25.34 -6.22
N LEU A 537 14.62 -24.26 -6.08
CA LEU A 537 14.59 -23.39 -4.90
C LEU A 537 13.31 -23.54 -4.06
N TRP A 538 12.51 -24.57 -4.35
CA TRP A 538 11.29 -24.91 -3.62
C TRP A 538 11.59 -25.97 -2.56
N ILE A 539 11.10 -25.77 -1.33
CA ILE A 539 11.35 -26.63 -0.16
C ILE A 539 10.07 -27.20 0.46
#